data_AF-A0A353ENM2-F1
#
_entry.id   AF-A0A353ENM2-F1
#
_cell.length_a   1.000
_cell.length_b   1.000
_cell.length_c   1.000
_cell.angle_alpha   90.00
_cell.angle_beta   90.00
_cell.angle_gamma   90.00
#
_symmetry.space_group_name_H-M   'P 1'
#
loop_
_entity.id
_entity.type
_entity.pdbx_description
1 polymer ?
#
loop_
_entity_poly.entity_id
_entity_poly.type
_entity_poly.pdbx_seq_one_letter_code
_entity_poly.pdbx_strand_id
1 'polypeptide(L)'
;MKLTQKQMKDLWGDGGPYSEAHLSIQERILDGSVSRTFVFVQTVINPFTFRFVKKHIKDFSQDALVIHIINQGEYKNVEYGFESNVHGSEYVSQKDMNDANKILMETRKAIIRMHQFVIDCFSDKKSADE
;
A
#
# COMPACT_ATOMS: atom_id res chain seq x y z
N MET A 1 -7.34 -6.46 -21.96
CA MET A 1 -8.42 -7.10 -21.15
C MET A 1 -9.29 -5.93 -20.74
N LYS A 2 -10.61 -5.97 -20.91
CA LYS A 2 -11.43 -4.85 -20.45
C LYS A 2 -11.81 -5.09 -19.00
N LEU A 3 -11.64 -4.07 -18.16
CA LEU A 3 -12.10 -4.09 -16.79
C LEU A 3 -13.63 -4.07 -16.77
N THR A 4 -14.22 -4.86 -15.88
CA THR A 4 -15.66 -4.79 -15.58
C THR A 4 -15.96 -3.52 -14.79
N GLN A 5 -17.23 -3.07 -14.78
CA GLN A 5 -17.65 -1.92 -13.98
C GLN A 5 -17.32 -2.08 -12.48
N LYS A 6 -17.44 -3.30 -11.94
CA LYS A 6 -17.05 -3.60 -10.56
C LYS A 6 -15.55 -3.41 -10.35
N GLN A 7 -14.72 -3.89 -11.27
CA GLN A 7 -13.26 -3.73 -11.18
C GLN A 7 -12.84 -2.26 -11.32
N MET A 8 -13.52 -1.48 -12.17
CA MET A 8 -13.31 -0.04 -12.26
C MET A 8 -13.63 0.67 -10.95
N LYS A 9 -14.73 0.29 -10.27
CA LYS A 9 -15.06 0.84 -8.94
C LYS A 9 -14.01 0.46 -7.88
N ASP A 10 -13.51 -0.77 -7.94
CA ASP A 10 -12.50 -1.29 -7.00
C ASP A 10 -11.10 -0.66 -7.19
N LEU A 11 -10.88 0.17 -8.23
CA LEU A 11 -9.66 0.95 -8.40
C LEU A 11 -9.65 2.25 -7.58
N TRP A 12 -10.81 2.72 -7.11
CA TRP A 12 -11.05 3.97 -6.39
C TRP A 12 -10.75 5.29 -7.10
N GLY A 13 -9.85 5.33 -8.08
CA GLY A 13 -9.56 6.54 -8.84
C GLY A 13 -10.50 6.74 -10.04
N ASP A 14 -10.46 7.94 -10.62
CA ASP A 14 -11.17 8.31 -11.85
C ASP A 14 -10.52 7.65 -13.08
N GLY A 15 -10.67 6.32 -13.19
CA GLY A 15 -10.14 5.53 -14.30
C GLY A 15 -8.78 4.88 -14.06
N GLY A 16 -8.24 4.93 -12.84
CA GLY A 16 -6.95 4.34 -12.49
C GLY A 16 -6.85 3.93 -11.02
N PRO A 17 -5.83 3.14 -10.66
CA PRO A 17 -5.63 2.69 -9.28
C PRO A 17 -5.31 3.89 -8.37
N TYR A 18 -6.02 3.99 -7.25
CA TYR A 18 -5.81 4.99 -6.21
C TYR A 18 -5.52 4.27 -4.89
N SER A 19 -4.50 4.70 -4.15
CA SER A 19 -4.03 4.06 -2.92
C SER A 19 -3.20 5.08 -2.13
N GLU A 20 -2.93 4.78 -0.87
CA GLU A 20 -2.22 5.70 0.02
C GLU A 20 -1.13 5.02 0.83
N ALA A 21 -0.16 5.83 1.23
CA ALA A 21 0.82 5.51 2.26
C ALA A 21 0.87 6.69 3.22
N HIS A 22 0.79 6.41 4.51
CA HIS A 22 0.77 7.43 5.54
C HIS A 22 1.70 7.07 6.69
N LEU A 23 2.10 8.11 7.40
CA LEU A 23 2.86 8.02 8.64
C LEU A 23 1.94 8.49 9.77
N SER A 24 1.86 7.69 10.83
CA SER A 24 1.06 8.02 12.01
C SER A 24 1.93 7.98 13.27
N ILE A 25 1.59 8.84 14.22
CA ILE A 25 2.18 8.85 15.56
C ILE A 25 1.10 8.33 16.51
N GLN A 26 1.46 7.36 17.35
CA GLN A 26 0.56 6.78 18.35
C GLN A 26 1.17 6.91 19.73
N GLU A 27 0.45 7.56 20.63
CA GLU A 27 0.85 7.72 22.04
C GLU A 27 0.14 6.68 22.90
N ARG A 28 0.88 5.99 23.76
CA ARG A 28 0.35 5.05 24.75
C ARG A 28 0.34 5.75 26.11
N ILE A 29 -0.85 5.85 26.69
CA ILE A 29 -1.07 6.55 27.96
C ILE A 29 -1.09 5.53 29.10
N LEU A 30 -0.35 5.82 30.17
CA LEU A 30 -0.36 5.05 31.42
C LEU A 30 -0.44 6.03 32.60
N ASP A 31 -1.37 5.77 33.52
CA ASP A 31 -1.58 6.53 34.76
C ASP A 31 -1.66 8.06 34.56
N GLY A 32 -2.33 8.50 33.49
CA GLY A 32 -2.57 9.92 33.20
C GLY A 32 -1.41 10.64 32.49
N SER A 33 -0.38 9.91 32.04
CA SER A 33 0.75 10.46 31.30
C SER A 33 1.04 9.67 30.01
N VAL A 34 1.63 10.33 29.01
CA VAL A 34 2.18 9.63 27.84
C VAL A 34 3.36 8.78 28.31
N SER A 35 3.19 7.46 28.24
CA SER A 35 4.21 6.50 28.62
C SER A 35 5.18 6.24 27.48
N ARG A 36 4.66 6.08 26.26
CA ARG A 36 5.46 5.76 25.07
C ARG A 36 4.84 6.37 23.83
N THR A 37 5.68 6.78 22.89
CA THR A 37 5.26 7.28 21.58
C THR A 37 5.78 6.33 20.52
N PHE A 38 4.97 6.00 19.52
CA PHE A 38 5.35 5.13 18.41
C PHE A 38 5.11 5.86 17.10
N VAL A 39 5.95 5.58 16.10
CA VAL A 39 5.77 6.02 14.72
C VAL A 39 5.51 4.79 13.86
N PHE A 40 4.47 4.84 13.05
CA PHE A 40 4.09 3.78 12.12
C PHE A 40 4.10 4.28 10.69
N VAL A 41 4.51 3.41 9.77
CA VAL A 41 4.29 3.56 8.33
C VAL A 41 3.30 2.50 7.91
N GLN A 42 2.20 2.95 7.32
CA GLN A 42 1.12 2.09 6.88
C GLN A 42 0.75 2.41 5.44
N THR A 43 0.06 1.49 4.79
CA THR A 43 -0.50 1.68 3.46
C THR A 43 -1.91 1.15 3.38
N VAL A 44 -2.72 1.81 2.56
CA VAL A 44 -4.03 1.32 2.14
C VAL A 44 -4.03 1.14 0.62
N ILE A 45 -4.16 -0.10 0.18
CA ILE A 45 -4.20 -0.47 -1.24
C ILE A 45 -5.65 -0.71 -1.67
N ASN A 46 -6.03 -0.16 -2.83
CA ASN A 46 -7.37 -0.42 -3.36
C ASN A 46 -7.60 -1.92 -3.60
N PRO A 47 -8.85 -2.40 -3.44
CA PRO A 47 -9.17 -3.82 -3.54
C PRO A 47 -8.75 -4.47 -4.84
N PHE A 48 -8.85 -3.77 -5.97
CA PHE A 48 -8.48 -4.34 -7.27
C PHE A 48 -6.98 -4.61 -7.37
N THR A 49 -6.18 -3.58 -7.11
CA THR A 49 -4.71 -3.62 -7.20
C THR A 49 -4.17 -4.68 -6.27
N PHE A 50 -4.62 -4.72 -5.02
CA PHE A 50 -4.14 -5.69 -4.04
C PHE A 50 -4.39 -7.13 -4.52
N ARG A 51 -5.63 -7.43 -4.94
CA ARG A 51 -6.00 -8.77 -5.42
C ARG A 51 -5.27 -9.15 -6.69
N PHE A 52 -5.11 -8.21 -7.61
CA PHE A 52 -4.40 -8.43 -8.88
C PHE A 52 -2.94 -8.75 -8.62
N VAL A 53 -2.23 -7.89 -7.88
CA VAL A 53 -0.82 -8.11 -7.51
C VAL A 53 -0.66 -9.40 -6.71
N LYS A 54 -1.56 -9.70 -5.77
CA LYS A 54 -1.50 -10.96 -4.99
C LYS A 54 -1.58 -12.20 -5.89
N LYS A 55 -2.43 -12.18 -6.92
CA LYS A 55 -2.52 -13.27 -7.90
C LYS A 55 -1.25 -13.38 -8.76
N HIS A 56 -0.56 -12.27 -8.96
CA HIS A 56 0.63 -12.11 -9.79
C HIS A 56 1.91 -11.92 -8.97
N ILE A 57 1.94 -12.39 -7.72
CA ILE A 57 3.03 -12.07 -6.79
C ILE A 57 4.40 -12.59 -7.26
N LYS A 58 4.42 -13.59 -8.14
CA LYS A 58 5.64 -14.12 -8.76
C LYS A 58 6.37 -13.08 -9.61
N ASP A 59 5.62 -12.16 -10.24
CA ASP A 59 6.18 -11.04 -11.02
C ASP A 59 6.95 -10.04 -10.13
N PHE A 60 6.73 -10.11 -8.80
CA PHE A 60 7.38 -9.30 -7.77
C PHE A 60 8.37 -10.10 -6.91
N SER A 61 8.86 -11.27 -7.38
CA SER A 61 9.71 -12.17 -6.58
C SER A 61 10.98 -11.53 -5.99
N GLN A 62 11.48 -10.44 -6.57
CA GLN A 62 12.64 -9.68 -6.10
C GLN A 62 12.26 -8.38 -5.36
N ASP A 63 10.97 -8.07 -5.25
CA ASP A 63 10.48 -6.86 -4.59
C ASP A 63 9.96 -7.21 -3.19
N ALA A 64 10.89 -7.28 -2.23
CA ALA A 64 10.60 -7.65 -0.85
C ALA A 64 9.53 -6.76 -0.21
N LEU A 65 9.47 -5.46 -0.57
CA LEU A 65 8.51 -4.54 0.02
C LEU A 65 7.09 -4.76 -0.52
N VAL A 66 6.93 -4.99 -1.82
CA VAL A 66 5.62 -5.39 -2.37
C VAL A 66 5.17 -6.71 -1.78
N ILE A 67 6.08 -7.70 -1.68
CA ILE A 67 5.78 -8.99 -1.04
C ILE A 67 5.32 -8.80 0.40
N HIS A 68 6.02 -7.95 1.19
CA HIS A 68 5.63 -7.63 2.56
C HIS A 68 4.23 -7.02 2.64
N ILE A 69 3.97 -5.98 1.83
CA ILE A 69 2.67 -5.29 1.78
C ILE A 69 1.54 -6.28 1.50
N ILE A 70 1.71 -7.17 0.51
CA ILE A 70 0.71 -8.16 0.12
C ILE A 70 0.51 -9.25 1.17
N ASN A 71 1.58 -9.67 1.86
CA ASN A 71 1.50 -10.72 2.88
C ASN A 71 0.85 -10.23 4.18
N GLN A 72 1.09 -8.97 4.56
CA GLN A 72 0.55 -8.37 5.78
C GLN A 72 -0.79 -7.65 5.56
N GLY A 73 -1.27 -7.57 4.32
CA GLY A 73 -2.47 -6.83 3.99
C GLY A 73 -3.75 -7.46 4.54
N GLU A 74 -4.48 -6.69 5.35
CA GLU A 74 -5.77 -7.06 5.91
C GLU A 74 -6.89 -6.33 5.19
N TYR A 75 -7.87 -7.08 4.67
CA TYR A 75 -9.05 -6.48 4.08
C TYR A 75 -9.92 -5.84 5.16
N LYS A 76 -10.19 -4.54 5.04
CA LYS A 76 -11.09 -3.83 5.94
C LYS A 76 -12.51 -3.82 5.39
N ASN A 77 -12.73 -3.18 4.24
CA ASN A 77 -13.96 -3.23 3.46
C ASN A 77 -13.73 -2.58 2.08
N VAL A 78 -14.78 -2.33 1.30
CA VAL A 78 -14.64 -1.76 -0.06
C VAL A 78 -14.17 -0.31 -0.07
N GLU A 79 -14.43 0.46 0.99
CA GLU A 79 -14.07 1.88 1.11
C GLU A 79 -12.64 2.06 1.65
N TYR A 80 -12.20 1.15 2.53
CA TYR A 80 -10.89 1.19 3.18
C TYR A 80 -9.92 0.11 2.69
N GLY A 81 -10.32 -0.72 1.74
CA GLY A 81 -9.44 -1.60 0.97
C GLY A 81 -8.64 -2.59 1.82
N PHE A 82 -7.34 -2.70 1.50
CA PHE A 82 -6.40 -3.54 2.22
C PHE A 82 -5.38 -2.67 2.95
N GLU A 83 -5.38 -2.75 4.27
CA GLU A 83 -4.41 -2.03 5.11
C GLU A 83 -3.21 -2.93 5.42
N SER A 84 -2.00 -2.38 5.38
CA SER A 84 -0.78 -3.09 5.74
C SER A 84 0.14 -2.22 6.59
N ASN A 85 0.64 -2.79 7.69
CA ASN A 85 1.67 -2.18 8.53
C ASN A 85 3.05 -2.49 7.94
N VAL A 86 3.73 -1.47 7.44
CA VAL A 86 5.06 -1.62 6.82
C VAL A 86 6.17 -1.48 7.86
N HIS A 87 6.02 -0.54 8.79
CA HIS A 87 6.99 -0.28 9.85
C HIS A 87 6.31 0.23 11.10
N GLY A 88 6.90 -0.09 12.25
CA GLY A 88 6.49 0.43 13.55
C GLY A 88 7.69 0.46 14.49
N SER A 89 7.98 1.61 15.08
CA SER A 89 9.05 1.76 16.06
C SER A 89 8.66 2.74 17.16
N GLU A 90 9.23 2.54 18.35
CA GLU A 90 9.13 3.54 19.41
C GLU A 90 9.89 4.81 18.99
N TYR A 91 9.29 5.96 19.23
CA TYR A 91 9.87 7.27 18.95
C TYR A 91 10.70 7.71 20.14
N VAL A 92 11.98 7.34 20.13
CA VAL A 92 12.94 7.72 21.18
C VAL A 92 13.81 8.90 20.74
N SER A 93 13.89 9.15 19.43
CA SER A 93 14.72 10.20 18.86
C SER A 93 14.27 10.64 17.47
N GLN A 94 14.76 11.79 17.01
CA GLN A 94 14.55 12.28 15.64
C GLN A 94 15.03 11.28 14.57
N LYS A 95 15.99 10.40 14.90
CA LYS A 95 16.45 9.35 13.98
C LYS A 95 15.30 8.42 13.60
N ASP A 96 14.45 8.03 14.54
CA ASP A 96 13.33 7.11 14.29
C ASP A 96 12.31 7.73 13.33
N MET A 97 12.05 9.03 13.48
CA MET A 97 11.21 9.78 12.55
C MET A 97 11.85 9.89 11.16
N ASN A 98 13.17 10.12 11.07
CA ASN A 98 13.88 10.18 9.80
C ASN A 98 13.86 8.81 9.08
N ASP A 99 14.03 7.72 9.82
CA ASP A 99 14.00 6.37 9.27
C ASP A 99 12.57 5.98 8.84
N ALA A 100 11.55 6.32 9.62
CA ALA A 100 10.16 6.15 9.23
C ALA A 100 9.81 6.93 7.95
N ASN A 101 10.31 8.16 7.79
CA ASN A 101 10.12 8.94 6.56
C ASN A 101 10.80 8.31 5.34
N LYS A 102 12.02 7.75 5.49
CA LYS A 102 12.66 7.00 4.41
C LYS A 102 11.83 5.78 4.00
N ILE A 103 11.32 5.03 4.98
CA ILE A 103 10.47 3.87 4.72
C ILE A 103 9.19 4.31 4.01
N LEU A 104 8.53 5.39 4.46
CA LEU A 104 7.36 5.95 3.80
C LEU A 104 7.62 6.29 2.32
N MET A 105 8.78 6.87 2.00
CA MET A 105 9.17 7.13 0.60
C MET A 105 9.29 5.85 -0.21
N GLU A 106 9.93 4.82 0.33
CA GLU A 106 10.06 3.52 -0.36
C GLU A 106 8.71 2.80 -0.50
N THR A 107 7.82 2.91 0.51
CA THR A 107 6.44 2.41 0.44
C THR A 107 5.67 3.07 -0.69
N ARG A 108 5.76 4.40 -0.84
CA ARG A 108 5.13 5.12 -1.97
C ARG A 108 5.63 4.59 -3.31
N LYS A 109 6.93 4.39 -3.46
CA LYS A 109 7.52 3.82 -4.68
C LYS A 109 7.01 2.40 -4.94
N ALA A 110 6.87 1.56 -3.91
CA ALA A 110 6.32 0.21 -4.05
C ALA A 110 4.86 0.24 -4.54
N ILE A 111 4.03 1.11 -3.98
CA ILE A 111 2.64 1.30 -4.42
C ILE A 111 2.59 1.74 -5.90
N ILE A 112 3.44 2.68 -6.31
CA ILE A 112 3.52 3.12 -7.70
C ILE A 112 3.88 1.94 -8.62
N ARG A 113 4.83 1.08 -8.23
CA ARG A 113 5.16 -0.13 -9.03
C ARG A 113 3.98 -1.09 -9.13
N MET A 114 3.24 -1.30 -8.04
CA MET A 114 2.01 -2.10 -8.06
C MET A 114 0.96 -1.52 -9.02
N HIS A 115 0.78 -0.20 -9.00
CA HIS A 115 -0.13 0.52 -9.90
C HIS A 115 0.30 0.42 -11.35
N GLN A 116 1.58 0.65 -11.64
CA GLN A 116 2.13 0.55 -12.98
C GLN A 116 1.95 -0.85 -13.56
N PHE A 117 2.23 -1.89 -12.78
CA PHE A 117 2.01 -3.28 -13.19
C PHE A 117 0.55 -3.56 -13.56
N VAL A 118 -0.41 -3.02 -12.79
CA VAL A 118 -1.82 -3.08 -13.15
C VAL A 118 -2.05 -2.36 -14.48
N ILE A 119 -1.63 -1.10 -14.61
CA ILE A 119 -1.85 -0.28 -15.80
C ILE A 119 -1.28 -0.95 -17.06
N ASP A 120 -0.05 -1.46 -17.01
CA ASP A 120 0.63 -2.12 -18.14
C ASP A 120 -0.16 -3.34 -18.62
N CYS A 121 -0.59 -4.20 -17.69
CA CYS A 121 -1.40 -5.38 -18.00
C CYS A 121 -2.74 -5.04 -18.70
N PHE A 122 -3.25 -3.82 -18.53
CA PHE A 122 -4.50 -3.36 -19.14
C PHE A 122 -4.29 -2.45 -20.36
N SER A 123 -3.09 -1.87 -20.53
CA SER A 123 -2.72 -0.98 -21.64
C SER A 123 -2.17 -1.74 -22.84
N ASP A 124 -1.36 -2.79 -22.63
CA ASP A 124 -0.68 -3.57 -23.68
C ASP A 124 -1.62 -4.43 -24.55
N LYS A 125 -2.93 -4.36 -24.32
CA LYS A 125 -3.96 -4.99 -25.18
C LYS A 125 -4.69 -4.00 -26.09
N LYS A 126 -4.32 -2.72 -26.10
CA LYS A 126 -4.85 -1.77 -27.10
C LYS A 126 -4.14 -1.87 -28.46
N SER A 127 -2.92 -2.40 -28.52
CA SER A 127 -2.11 -2.46 -29.74
C SER A 127 -2.04 -3.83 -30.43
N ALA A 128 -2.79 -4.82 -29.96
CA ALA A 128 -2.82 -6.17 -30.53
C ALA A 128 -4.14 -6.51 -31.25
N ASP A 129 -5.12 -5.60 -31.20
CA ASP A 129 -6.44 -5.73 -31.82
C ASP A 129 -6.72 -4.58 -32.83
N GLU A 130 -5.68 -3.85 -33.26
CA GLU A 130 -5.67 -2.94 -34.42
C GLU A 130 -4.73 -3.50 -35.50
#